data_AF-A0A0D0DHD0-F1
#
_entry.id   AF-A0A0D0DHD0-F1
#
_cell.length_a   1.000
_cell.length_b   1.000
_cell.length_c   1.000
_cell.angle_alpha   90.00
_cell.angle_beta   90.00
_cell.angle_gamma   90.00
#
_symmetry.space_group_name_H-M   'P 1'
#
loop_
_entity.id
_entity.type
_entity.pdbx_description
1 polymer ?
#
loop_
_entity_poly.entity_id
_entity_poly.type
_entity_poly.pdbx_seq_one_letter_code
_entity_poly.pdbx_strand_id
1 'polypeptide(L)'
;PDILHQLVKGTFKDHLVEWVGKYLEQVHGKTGTKNILADIDQQIAAAPPFPGLWCFPDGHNFSQWTGDNSKALMKVYLSAIEGHIPDDVEHTFHAFLEFCYIVRQNVIMDQTLAELRDALAQFHQYQEIFRMTGVCFDFSLPHQHSMLHYDLLI
;
A
#
# COMPACT_ATOMS: atom_id res chain seq x y z
N PRO A 1 16.88 -11.95 -3.94
CA PRO A 1 15.82 -11.06 -3.39
C PRO A 1 15.42 -10.05 -4.47
N ASP A 2 14.15 -10.07 -4.87
CA ASP A 2 13.60 -9.21 -5.92
C ASP A 2 13.38 -7.78 -5.38
N ILE A 3 13.78 -6.75 -6.13
CA ILE A 3 13.66 -5.34 -5.75
C ILE A 3 12.19 -4.98 -5.51
N LEU A 4 11.31 -5.49 -6.35
CA LEU A 4 9.87 -5.32 -6.19
C LEU A 4 9.36 -5.94 -4.88
N HIS A 5 9.91 -7.08 -4.47
CA HIS A 5 9.57 -7.68 -3.19
C HIS A 5 10.01 -6.80 -2.02
N GLN A 6 11.17 -6.14 -2.11
CA GLN A 6 11.62 -5.18 -1.09
C GLN A 6 10.75 -3.92 -1.05
N LEU A 7 10.34 -3.39 -2.20
CA LEU A 7 9.44 -2.24 -2.29
C LEU A 7 8.05 -2.54 -1.72
N VAL A 8 7.47 -3.70 -2.05
CA VAL A 8 6.19 -4.13 -1.49
C VAL A 8 6.30 -4.31 0.03
N LYS A 9 7.39 -4.90 0.53
CA LYS A 9 7.57 -5.07 1.97
C LYS A 9 7.77 -3.73 2.68
N GLY A 10 8.67 -2.89 2.19
CA GLY A 10 9.03 -1.63 2.83
C GLY A 10 7.95 -0.56 2.70
N THR A 11 7.47 -0.28 1.49
CA THR A 11 6.54 0.83 1.27
C THR A 11 5.10 0.48 1.65
N PHE A 12 4.58 -0.66 1.18
CA PHE A 12 3.17 -1.01 1.48
C PHE A 12 2.97 -1.45 2.92
N LYS A 13 3.69 -2.49 3.36
CA LYS A 13 3.47 -3.06 4.69
C LYS A 13 4.01 -2.15 5.79
N ASP A 14 5.29 -1.83 5.73
CA ASP A 14 5.96 -1.16 6.86
C ASP A 14 5.60 0.33 6.97
N HIS A 15 5.06 0.96 5.90
CA HIS A 15 4.68 2.37 5.94
C HIS A 15 3.19 2.59 5.70
N LEU A 16 2.66 2.29 4.50
CA LEU A 16 1.29 2.69 4.16
C LEU A 16 0.22 2.09 5.09
N VAL A 17 0.29 0.78 5.36
CA VAL A 17 -0.66 0.12 6.29
C VAL A 17 -0.49 0.66 7.72
N GLU A 18 0.74 0.88 8.17
CA GLU A 18 1.00 1.44 9.50
C GLU A 18 0.45 2.88 9.62
N TRP A 19 0.63 3.70 8.57
CA TRP A 19 0.16 5.07 8.54
C TRP A 19 -1.36 5.17 8.53
N VAL A 20 -2.06 4.29 7.81
CA VAL A 20 -3.53 4.20 7.89
C VAL A 20 -3.97 3.89 9.32
N GLY A 21 -3.34 2.93 9.99
CA GLY A 21 -3.65 2.62 11.39
C GLY A 21 -3.47 3.82 12.33
N LYS A 22 -2.35 4.55 12.18
CA LYS A 22 -2.07 5.77 12.95
C LYS A 22 -3.06 6.89 12.66
N TYR A 23 -3.41 7.09 11.39
CA TYR A 23 -4.41 8.07 10.98
C TYR A 23 -5.76 7.79 11.64
N LEU A 24 -6.24 6.55 11.57
CA LEU A 24 -7.50 6.14 12.19
C LEU A 24 -7.47 6.35 13.72
N GLU A 25 -6.35 6.05 14.38
CA GLU A 25 -6.18 6.28 15.82
C GLU A 25 -6.26 7.76 16.19
N GLN A 26 -5.72 8.65 15.36
CA GLN A 26 -5.82 10.08 15.58
C GLN A 26 -7.25 10.61 15.41
N VAL A 27 -7.98 10.12 14.40
CA VAL A 27 -9.33 10.63 14.07
C VAL A 27 -10.40 10.04 14.99
N HIS A 28 -10.35 8.75 15.27
CA HIS A 28 -11.42 8.00 15.95
C HIS A 28 -11.04 7.54 17.36
N GLY A 29 -9.80 7.78 17.79
CA GLY A 29 -9.24 7.25 19.03
C GLY A 29 -9.07 5.73 19.00
N LYS A 30 -8.46 5.17 20.05
CA LYS A 30 -8.14 3.73 20.15
C LYS A 30 -9.36 2.82 19.98
N THR A 31 -10.47 3.16 20.64
CA THR A 31 -11.69 2.34 20.61
C THR A 31 -12.37 2.40 19.24
N GLY A 32 -12.47 3.60 18.63
CA GLY A 32 -13.07 3.76 17.31
C GLY A 32 -12.23 3.07 16.23
N THR A 33 -10.90 3.21 16.31
CA THR A 33 -9.96 2.52 15.41
C THR A 33 -10.09 1.02 15.48
N LYS A 34 -10.23 0.46 16.69
CA LYS A 34 -10.43 -0.98 16.85
C LYS A 34 -11.67 -1.48 16.12
N ASN A 35 -12.77 -0.72 16.15
CA ASN A 35 -13.99 -1.09 15.45
C ASN A 35 -13.82 -0.98 13.92
N ILE A 36 -13.15 0.07 13.43
CA ILE A 36 -12.88 0.25 12.01
C ILE A 36 -11.94 -0.84 11.49
N LEU A 37 -10.86 -1.14 12.21
CA LEU A 37 -9.95 -2.23 11.85
C LEU A 37 -10.64 -3.59 11.85
N ALA A 38 -11.59 -3.83 12.76
CA ALA A 38 -12.40 -5.04 12.76
C ALA A 38 -13.34 -5.12 11.54
N ASP A 39 -13.90 -3.98 11.11
CA ASP A 39 -14.69 -3.90 9.88
C ASP A 39 -13.82 -4.18 8.63
N ILE A 40 -12.64 -3.55 8.55
CA ILE A 40 -11.64 -3.81 7.51
C ILE A 40 -11.27 -5.30 7.47
N ASP A 41 -11.00 -5.91 8.62
CA ASP A 41 -10.69 -7.34 8.72
C ASP A 41 -11.85 -8.22 8.24
N GLN A 42 -13.09 -7.85 8.58
CA GLN A 42 -14.28 -8.55 8.12
C GLN A 42 -14.45 -8.44 6.60
N GLN A 43 -14.20 -7.26 6.02
CA GLN A 43 -14.26 -7.05 4.56
C GLN A 43 -13.18 -7.87 3.84
N ILE A 44 -11.95 -7.90 4.38
CA ILE A 44 -10.85 -8.71 3.87
C ILE A 44 -11.18 -10.21 3.95
N ALA A 45 -11.77 -10.67 5.05
CA ALA A 45 -12.17 -12.07 5.23
C ALA A 45 -13.35 -12.48 4.33
N ALA A 46 -14.22 -11.53 3.98
CA ALA A 46 -15.36 -11.74 3.08
C ALA A 46 -14.97 -11.76 1.59
N ALA A 47 -13.72 -11.40 1.24
CA ALA A 47 -13.26 -11.41 -0.14
C ALA A 47 -13.43 -12.82 -0.76
N PRO A 48 -14.02 -12.94 -1.96
CA PRO A 48 -14.31 -14.24 -2.56
C PRO A 48 -13.00 -15.00 -2.84
N PRO A 49 -12.98 -16.34 -2.67
CA PRO A 49 -11.81 -17.13 -2.97
C PRO A 49 -11.48 -17.01 -4.46
N PHE A 50 -10.28 -16.51 -4.76
CA PHE A 50 -9.77 -16.38 -6.13
C PHE A 50 -8.53 -17.27 -6.30
N PRO A 51 -8.33 -17.93 -7.46
CA PRO A 51 -7.11 -18.70 -7.71
C PRO A 51 -5.85 -17.84 -7.52
N GLY A 52 -5.01 -18.19 -6.53
CA GLY A 52 -3.82 -17.41 -6.20
C GLY A 52 -4.06 -16.23 -5.24
N LEU A 53 -5.21 -16.17 -4.57
CA LEU A 53 -5.47 -15.37 -3.38
C LEU A 53 -5.60 -16.31 -2.17
N TRP A 54 -4.78 -16.11 -1.14
CA TRP A 54 -4.95 -16.83 0.12
C TRP A 54 -6.12 -16.21 0.89
N CYS A 55 -7.03 -17.05 1.40
CA CYS A 55 -8.09 -16.58 2.28
C CYS A 55 -7.49 -16.00 3.57
N PHE A 56 -8.10 -14.94 4.09
CA PHE A 56 -7.65 -14.21 5.27
C PHE A 56 -8.66 -14.37 6.42
N PRO A 57 -8.71 -15.54 7.09
CA PRO A 57 -9.71 -15.79 8.13
C PRO A 57 -9.57 -14.87 9.34
N ASP A 58 -8.36 -14.37 9.62
CA ASP A 58 -8.06 -13.44 10.72
C ASP A 58 -7.77 -11.99 10.24
N GLY A 59 -8.11 -11.66 8.98
CA GLY A 59 -7.91 -10.32 8.41
C GLY A 59 -6.44 -9.96 8.11
N HIS A 60 -6.04 -8.72 8.39
CA HIS A 60 -4.68 -8.20 8.12
C HIS A 60 -3.65 -8.54 9.22
N ASN A 61 -4.07 -9.18 10.31
CA ASN A 61 -3.23 -9.45 11.47
C ASN A 61 -2.41 -10.75 11.31
N PHE A 62 -1.25 -10.67 10.66
CA PHE A 62 -0.33 -11.83 10.55
C PHE A 62 0.74 -11.83 11.64
N SER A 63 0.88 -12.96 12.34
CA SER A 63 2.02 -13.22 13.24
C SER A 63 3.35 -13.32 12.49
N GLN A 64 3.32 -13.73 11.22
CA GLN A 64 4.46 -13.75 10.32
C GLN A 64 4.04 -13.35 8.90
N TRP A 65 4.64 -12.28 8.39
CA TRP A 65 4.39 -11.80 7.03
C TRP A 65 5.37 -12.41 6.03
N THR A 66 4.85 -13.13 5.05
CA THR A 66 5.61 -13.56 3.86
C THR A 66 5.40 -12.58 2.70
N GLY A 67 6.24 -12.67 1.66
CA GLY A 67 6.07 -11.89 0.44
C GLY A 67 4.78 -12.18 -0.32
N ASP A 68 4.24 -13.38 -0.16
CA ASP A 68 2.98 -13.76 -0.80
C ASP A 68 1.78 -13.23 -0.01
N ASN A 69 1.88 -13.17 1.33
CA ASN A 69 0.86 -12.56 2.19
C ASN A 69 0.71 -11.07 1.86
N SER A 70 1.81 -10.32 1.73
CA SER A 70 1.74 -8.90 1.39
C SER A 70 1.17 -8.67 0.00
N LYS A 71 1.54 -9.48 -1.01
CA LYS A 71 0.96 -9.40 -2.37
C LYS A 71 -0.53 -9.71 -2.39
N ALA A 72 -0.97 -10.71 -1.62
CA ALA A 72 -2.38 -11.06 -1.53
C ALA A 72 -3.18 -9.95 -0.83
N LEU A 73 -2.64 -9.37 0.25
CA LEU A 73 -3.28 -8.28 0.97
C LEU A 73 -3.43 -7.03 0.09
N MET A 74 -2.39 -6.67 -0.67
CA MET A 74 -2.44 -5.53 -1.62
C MET A 74 -3.67 -5.57 -2.55
N LYS A 75 -4.12 -6.77 -2.94
CA LYS A 75 -5.25 -6.95 -3.86
C LYS A 75 -6.62 -6.65 -3.24
N VAL A 76 -6.74 -6.75 -1.92
CA VAL A 76 -8.01 -6.63 -1.18
C VAL A 76 -8.04 -5.45 -0.22
N TYR A 77 -6.87 -4.90 0.14
CA TYR A 77 -6.76 -3.87 1.16
C TYR A 77 -7.36 -2.54 0.72
N LEU A 78 -7.16 -2.13 -0.54
CA LEU A 78 -7.68 -0.86 -1.04
C LEU A 78 -9.21 -0.80 -0.94
N SER A 79 -9.90 -1.86 -1.36
CA SER A 79 -11.36 -1.95 -1.22
C SER A 79 -11.80 -2.03 0.23
N ALA A 80 -10.98 -2.60 1.12
CA ALA A 80 -11.35 -2.78 2.52
C ALA A 80 -11.28 -1.48 3.33
N ILE A 81 -10.42 -0.54 2.94
CA ILE A 81 -10.26 0.75 3.62
C ILE A 81 -11.15 1.85 3.02
N GLU A 82 -11.79 1.59 1.87
CA GLU A 82 -12.67 2.53 1.19
C GLU A 82 -13.76 3.05 2.13
N GLY A 83 -13.97 4.37 2.15
CA GLY A 83 -14.94 5.04 3.03
C GLY A 83 -14.49 5.25 4.49
N HIS A 84 -13.35 4.68 4.91
CA HIS A 84 -12.77 4.88 6.25
C HIS A 84 -11.60 5.89 6.26
N ILE A 85 -11.09 6.24 5.08
CA ILE A 85 -9.92 7.11 4.89
C ILE A 85 -10.25 8.30 3.98
N PRO A 86 -9.45 9.39 4.00
CA PRO A 86 -9.55 10.46 3.02
C PRO A 86 -9.22 9.98 1.61
N ASP A 87 -9.83 10.60 0.61
CA ASP A 87 -9.58 10.31 -0.81
C ASP A 87 -8.08 10.37 -1.14
N ASP A 88 -7.32 11.35 -0.63
CA ASP A 88 -5.87 11.45 -0.91
C ASP A 88 -5.07 10.24 -0.42
N VAL A 89 -5.50 9.61 0.68
CA VAL A 89 -4.89 8.36 1.14
C VAL A 89 -5.18 7.26 0.12
N GLU A 90 -6.41 7.14 -0.36
CA GLU A 90 -6.81 6.16 -1.38
C GLU A 90 -6.00 6.35 -2.68
N HIS A 91 -5.88 7.59 -3.16
CA HIS A 91 -5.07 7.93 -4.33
C HIS A 91 -3.59 7.55 -4.13
N THR A 92 -3.06 7.67 -2.91
CA THR A 92 -1.69 7.21 -2.60
C THR A 92 -1.55 5.70 -2.80
N PHE A 93 -2.50 4.90 -2.30
CA PHE A 93 -2.48 3.45 -2.52
C PHE A 93 -2.66 3.09 -3.99
N HIS A 94 -3.56 3.77 -4.70
CA HIS A 94 -3.77 3.56 -6.13
C HIS A 94 -2.47 3.77 -6.92
N ALA A 95 -1.83 4.93 -6.75
CA ALA A 95 -0.58 5.25 -7.45
C ALA A 95 0.55 4.25 -7.12
N PHE A 96 0.64 3.80 -5.87
CA PHE A 96 1.61 2.77 -5.48
C PHE A 96 1.33 1.40 -6.15
N LEU A 97 0.06 0.99 -6.21
CA LEU A 97 -0.34 -0.26 -6.86
C LEU A 97 -0.10 -0.22 -8.37
N GLU A 98 -0.38 0.92 -9.00
CA GLU A 98 -0.12 1.16 -10.42
C GLU A 98 1.38 1.09 -10.73
N PHE A 99 2.22 1.77 -9.93
CA PHE A 99 3.68 1.64 -10.02
C PHE A 99 4.11 0.17 -9.92
N CYS A 100 3.63 -0.57 -8.90
CA CYS A 100 3.96 -1.98 -8.73
C CYS A 100 3.49 -2.86 -9.89
N TYR A 101 2.38 -2.50 -10.54
CA TYR A 101 1.84 -3.21 -11.69
C TYR A 101 2.72 -2.99 -12.92
N ILE A 102 3.10 -1.74 -13.21
CA ILE A 102 3.94 -1.39 -14.34
C ILE A 102 5.32 -2.04 -14.23
N VAL A 103 5.93 -1.99 -13.04
CA VAL A 103 7.22 -2.63 -12.74
C VAL A 103 7.21 -4.14 -13.03
N ARG A 104 6.07 -4.82 -12.92
CA ARG A 104 5.94 -6.26 -13.17
C ARG A 104 5.79 -6.62 -14.65
N GLN A 105 5.63 -5.66 -15.54
CA GLN A 105 5.44 -5.94 -16.96
C GLN A 105 6.74 -6.49 -17.57
N ASN A 106 6.62 -7.58 -18.34
CA ASN A 106 7.78 -8.25 -18.97
C ASN A 106 8.37 -7.46 -20.15
N VAL A 107 7.67 -6.44 -20.63
CA VAL A 107 8.10 -5.59 -21.74
C VAL A 107 7.83 -4.15 -21.33
N ILE A 108 8.90 -3.38 -21.14
CA ILE A 108 8.82 -1.96 -20.81
C ILE A 108 9.19 -1.20 -22.08
N MET A 109 8.22 -0.45 -22.63
CA MET A 109 8.44 0.48 -23.75
C MET A 109 8.58 1.91 -23.23
N ASP A 110 9.00 2.85 -24.08
CA ASP A 110 9.11 4.27 -23.70
C ASP A 110 7.81 4.84 -23.10
N GLN A 111 6.66 4.40 -23.62
CA GLN A 111 5.35 4.76 -23.09
C GLN A 111 5.13 4.21 -21.67
N THR A 112 5.51 2.95 -21.43
CA THR A 112 5.44 2.29 -20.12
C THR A 112 6.36 2.95 -19.09
N LEU A 113 7.53 3.45 -19.52
CA LEU A 113 8.42 4.25 -18.66
C LEU A 113 7.81 5.60 -18.30
N ALA A 114 7.11 6.25 -19.22
CA ALA A 114 6.40 7.49 -18.93
C ALA A 114 5.28 7.26 -17.91
N GLU A 115 4.49 6.19 -18.06
CA GLU A 115 3.47 5.78 -17.10
C GLU A 115 4.05 5.44 -15.73
N LEU A 116 5.21 4.74 -15.69
CA LEU A 116 5.91 4.43 -14.45
C LEU A 116 6.30 5.70 -13.68
N ARG A 117 6.86 6.69 -14.39
CA ARG A 117 7.24 7.99 -13.84
C ARG A 117 6.04 8.77 -13.33
N ASP A 118 4.94 8.74 -14.07
CA ASP A 118 3.72 9.43 -13.69
C ASP A 118 3.10 8.80 -12.44
N ALA A 119 3.00 7.47 -12.37
CA ALA A 119 2.56 6.76 -11.17
C ALA A 119 3.44 7.07 -9.95
N LEU A 120 4.76 7.15 -10.14
CA LEU A 120 5.68 7.54 -9.07
C LEU A 120 5.49 9.01 -8.62
N ALA A 121 5.28 9.92 -9.57
CA ALA A 121 5.02 11.33 -9.28
C ALA A 121 3.69 11.51 -8.52
N GLN A 122 2.63 10.82 -8.96
CA GLN A 122 1.34 10.80 -8.27
C GLN A 122 1.47 10.23 -6.86
N PHE A 123 2.22 9.13 -6.68
CA PHE A 123 2.49 8.57 -5.36
C PHE A 123 3.15 9.60 -4.44
N HIS A 124 4.16 10.32 -4.93
CA HIS A 124 4.84 11.35 -4.17
C HIS A 124 3.96 12.56 -3.85
N GLN A 125 3.05 12.92 -4.74
CA GLN A 125 2.09 13.99 -4.53
C GLN A 125 1.09 13.62 -3.43
N TYR A 126 0.45 12.47 -3.52
CA TYR A 126 -0.64 12.11 -2.61
C TYR A 126 -0.16 11.65 -1.23
N GLN A 127 1.03 11.02 -1.12
CA GLN A 127 1.56 10.59 0.18
C GLN A 127 1.75 11.75 1.17
N GLU A 128 1.82 12.98 0.66
CA GLU A 128 1.91 14.21 1.45
C GLU A 128 0.77 14.33 2.48
N ILE A 129 -0.39 13.72 2.22
CA ILE A 129 -1.49 13.65 3.18
C ILE A 129 -1.05 13.06 4.53
N PHE A 130 -0.13 12.09 4.54
CA PHE A 130 0.39 11.51 5.77
C PHE A 130 1.26 12.48 6.56
N ARG A 131 1.90 13.45 5.88
CA ARG A 131 2.63 14.53 6.53
C ARG A 131 1.68 15.63 7.02
N MET A 132 0.68 15.98 6.23
CA MET A 132 -0.34 16.97 6.60
C MET A 132 -1.16 16.54 7.82
N THR A 133 -1.46 15.24 7.92
CA THR A 133 -2.15 14.65 9.08
C THR A 133 -1.22 14.43 10.28
N GLY A 134 0.09 14.60 10.12
CA GLY A 134 1.07 14.40 11.21
C GLY A 134 1.31 12.93 11.55
N VAL A 135 0.91 12.01 10.67
CA VAL A 135 1.12 10.57 10.81
C VAL A 135 2.55 10.17 10.43
N CYS A 136 3.15 10.87 9.47
CA CYS A 136 4.51 10.70 9.00
C CYS A 136 5.27 12.04 9.03
N PHE A 137 6.51 12.04 9.51
CA PHE A 137 7.35 13.24 9.57
C PHE A 137 8.44 13.29 8.48
N ASP A 138 8.80 12.15 7.90
CA ASP A 138 9.83 12.06 6.87
C ASP A 138 9.58 10.86 5.94
N PHE A 139 9.72 11.11 4.64
CA PHE A 139 9.64 10.10 3.57
C PHE A 139 11.02 9.57 3.16
N SER A 140 12.10 9.95 3.88
CA SER A 140 13.49 9.49 3.68
C SER A 140 13.71 8.05 4.12
N LEU A 141 12.78 7.17 3.77
CA LEU A 141 12.81 5.76 4.11
C LEU A 141 13.64 5.05 3.03
N PRO A 142 14.57 4.13 3.39
CA PRO A 142 15.52 3.52 2.45
C PRO A 142 14.85 2.91 1.20
N HIS A 143 13.64 2.37 1.36
CA HIS A 143 12.87 1.74 0.30
C HIS A 143 12.14 2.76 -0.60
N GLN A 144 11.69 3.91 -0.08
CA GLN A 144 11.08 4.96 -0.91
C GLN A 144 12.12 5.68 -1.77
N HIS A 145 13.33 5.90 -1.23
CA HIS A 145 14.44 6.46 -2.00
C HIS A 145 14.88 5.54 -3.15
N SER A 146 14.76 4.23 -2.97
CA SER A 146 15.05 3.24 -4.03
C SER A 146 14.05 3.32 -5.20
N MET A 147 12.83 3.83 -4.99
CA MET A 147 11.84 4.01 -6.06
C MET A 147 12.26 5.11 -7.04
N LEU A 148 12.91 6.17 -6.57
CA LEU A 148 13.42 7.27 -7.41
C LEU A 148 14.50 6.83 -8.40
N HIS A 149 15.19 5.73 -8.09
CA HIS A 149 16.28 5.19 -8.90
C HIS A 149 15.85 3.97 -9.72
N TYR A 150 14.57 3.57 -9.69
CA TYR A 150 14.10 2.39 -10.41
C TYR A 150 14.29 2.54 -11.93
N ASP A 151 14.05 3.72 -12.47
CA ASP A 151 14.28 4.07 -13.88
C ASP A 151 15.75 3.94 -14.34
N LEU A 152 16.70 3.96 -13.40
CA LEU A 152 18.13 3.83 -13.70
C LEU A 152 18.62 2.37 -13.64
N LEU A 153 17.76 1.45 -13.20
CA LEU A 153 18.04 0.03 -13.03
C LEU A 153 17.41 -0.85 -14.12
N ILE A 154 16.55 -0.26 -14.96
CA ILE A 154 15.95 -0.86 -16.17
C ILE A 154 16.76 -0.42 -17.39
#